data_AF-A0A0Q8RCI0-F1
#
_entry.id   AF-A0A0Q8RCI0-F1
#
_cell.length_a   1.000
_cell.length_b   1.000
_cell.length_c   1.000
_cell.angle_alpha   90.00
_cell.angle_beta   90.00
_cell.angle_gamma   90.00
#
_symmetry.space_group_name_H-M   'P 1'
#
loop_
_entity.id
_entity.type
_entity.pdbx_description
1 polymer ?
#
loop_
_entity_poly.entity_id
_entity_poly.type
_entity_poly.pdbx_seq_one_letter_code
_entity_poly.pdbx_strand_id
1 'polypeptide(L)'
;MSKPWSYLRRRYGEEVGSPSDSDCKKAGYELFNENLPGMTTADYIEHGSAHLRYGYDNGPMYVLEIDRTGHATLEVWEDQDYEVEACAPRKIKVVSEGQATELWAWLASGQTEKVEAVFNANS
;
A
#
# COMPACT_ATOMS: atom_id res chain seq x y z
N MET A 1 20.57 13.89 -4.84
CA MET A 1 19.53 13.04 -4.21
C MET A 1 19.31 11.85 -5.13
N SER A 2 19.20 10.64 -4.59
CA SER A 2 18.82 9.46 -5.38
C SER A 2 17.43 9.65 -5.97
N LYS A 3 17.16 8.98 -7.09
CA LYS A 3 15.81 9.02 -7.67
C LYS A 3 14.88 8.22 -6.77
N PRO A 4 13.69 8.75 -6.43
CA PRO A 4 12.70 7.94 -5.75
C PRO A 4 12.21 6.84 -6.69
N TRP A 5 11.77 5.74 -6.10
CA TRP A 5 11.10 4.66 -6.80
C TRP A 5 9.80 4.31 -6.08
N SER A 6 8.89 3.68 -6.82
CA SER A 6 7.67 3.14 -6.25
C SER A 6 7.23 1.87 -6.98
N TYR A 7 6.71 0.92 -6.21
CA TYR A 7 6.20 -0.36 -6.70
C TYR A 7 4.89 -0.68 -6.04
N LEU A 8 3.82 -0.81 -6.83
CA LEU A 8 2.51 -1.27 -6.38
C LEU A 8 2.37 -2.74 -6.73
N ARG A 9 2.30 -3.59 -5.71
CA ARG A 9 1.91 -4.98 -5.88
C ARG A 9 0.42 -5.12 -5.62
N ARG A 10 -0.30 -5.46 -6.69
CA ARG A 10 -1.74 -5.69 -6.66
C ARG A 10 -2.04 -7.04 -6.05
N ARG A 11 -3.30 -7.20 -5.66
CA ARG A 11 -3.80 -8.39 -4.99
C ARG A 11 -3.48 -9.70 -5.70
N TYR A 12 -3.58 -9.73 -7.03
CA TYR A 12 -3.30 -10.93 -7.84
C TYR A 12 -1.81 -11.11 -8.16
N GLY A 13 -0.93 -10.44 -7.43
CA GLY A 13 0.52 -10.61 -7.50
C GLY A 13 1.22 -9.80 -8.57
N GLU A 14 0.50 -9.12 -9.46
CA GLU A 14 1.11 -8.22 -10.44
C GLU A 14 1.74 -7.00 -9.77
N GLU A 15 2.99 -6.72 -10.11
CA GLU A 15 3.73 -5.56 -9.62
C GLU A 15 3.92 -4.52 -10.73
N VAL A 16 3.60 -3.26 -10.41
CA VAL A 16 3.71 -2.12 -11.32
C VAL A 16 4.71 -1.13 -10.73
N GLY A 17 5.79 -0.85 -11.47
CA GLY A 17 6.73 0.21 -11.13
C GLY A 17 6.22 1.59 -11.57
N SER A 18 6.46 2.62 -10.76
CA SER A 18 5.95 3.99 -10.98
C SER A 18 4.44 4.02 -11.28
N PRO A 19 3.60 3.44 -10.40
CA PRO A 19 2.17 3.29 -10.65
C PRO A 19 1.48 4.63 -10.86
N SER A 20 0.56 4.67 -11.82
CA SER A 20 -0.33 5.80 -12.06
C SER A 20 -1.54 5.79 -11.12
N ASP A 21 -2.29 6.89 -11.09
CA ASP A 21 -3.61 6.94 -10.42
C ASP A 21 -4.56 5.85 -10.92
N SER A 22 -4.46 5.49 -12.21
CA SER A 22 -5.27 4.41 -12.79
C SER A 22 -4.88 3.04 -12.25
N ASP A 23 -3.59 2.81 -12.01
CA ASP A 23 -3.09 1.57 -11.42
C ASP A 23 -3.54 1.44 -9.96
N CYS A 24 -3.49 2.55 -9.20
CA CYS A 24 -4.01 2.61 -7.83
C CYS A 24 -5.52 2.33 -7.79
N LYS A 25 -6.30 2.93 -8.71
CA LYS A 25 -7.74 2.67 -8.83
C LYS A 25 -8.04 1.22 -9.16
N LYS A 26 -7.25 0.62 -10.06
CA LYS A 26 -7.39 -0.79 -10.42
C LYS A 26 -7.09 -1.69 -9.22
N ALA A 27 -6.04 -1.38 -8.44
CA ALA A 27 -5.73 -2.12 -7.22
C ALA A 27 -6.86 -2.02 -6.18
N GLY A 28 -7.43 -0.82 -5.97
CA GLY A 28 -8.60 -0.64 -5.11
C GLY A 28 -9.79 -1.46 -5.59
N TYR A 29 -10.12 -1.37 -6.88
CA TYR A 29 -11.21 -2.15 -7.45
C TYR A 29 -11.01 -3.66 -7.26
N GLU A 30 -9.81 -4.19 -7.52
CA GLU A 30 -9.49 -5.62 -7.33
C GLU A 30 -9.56 -6.07 -5.86
N LEU A 31 -9.29 -5.16 -4.93
CA LEU A 31 -9.32 -5.43 -3.49
C LEU A 31 -10.75 -5.46 -2.94
N PHE A 32 -11.59 -4.49 -3.33
CA PHE A 32 -12.91 -4.26 -2.74
C PHE A 32 -14.06 -4.84 -3.57
N ASN A 33 -13.88 -5.07 -4.88
CA ASN A 33 -14.93 -5.58 -5.78
C ASN A 33 -14.58 -6.98 -6.30
N GLU A 34 -14.66 -7.95 -5.40
CA GLU A 34 -14.41 -9.38 -5.66
C GLU A 34 -15.54 -10.06 -6.43
N ASN A 35 -15.55 -9.95 -7.76
CA ASN A 35 -16.47 -10.69 -8.62
C ASN A 35 -15.77 -11.82 -9.41
N LEU A 36 -14.80 -12.53 -8.81
CA LEU A 36 -14.15 -13.66 -9.48
C LEU A 36 -14.95 -14.96 -9.25
N PRO A 37 -15.59 -15.52 -10.30
CA PRO A 37 -16.26 -16.80 -10.18
C PRO A 37 -15.24 -17.91 -9.91
N GLY A 38 -15.42 -18.66 -8.83
CA GLY A 38 -14.59 -19.84 -8.54
C GLY A 38 -13.47 -19.63 -7.51
N MET A 39 -13.34 -18.47 -6.88
CA MET A 39 -12.46 -18.31 -5.71
C MET A 39 -13.09 -18.95 -4.46
N THR A 40 -12.27 -19.67 -3.68
CA THR A 40 -12.62 -20.28 -2.40
C THR A 40 -12.19 -19.39 -1.24
N THR A 41 -12.74 -19.62 -0.03
CA THR A 41 -12.30 -18.96 1.21
C THR A 41 -10.80 -19.12 1.48
N ALA A 42 -10.18 -20.20 1.01
CA ALA A 42 -8.74 -20.39 1.14
C ALA A 42 -7.95 -19.44 0.22
N ASP A 43 -8.41 -19.24 -1.02
CA ASP A 43 -7.77 -18.31 -1.97
C ASP A 43 -7.86 -16.84 -1.46
N TYR A 44 -8.92 -16.52 -0.71
CA TYR A 44 -9.06 -15.21 -0.06
C TYR A 44 -8.09 -14.97 1.09
N ILE A 45 -7.61 -16.03 1.76
CA ILE A 45 -6.64 -15.94 2.85
C ILE A 45 -5.21 -15.80 2.30
N GLU A 46 -4.91 -16.46 1.17
CA GLU A 46 -3.58 -16.44 0.55
C GLU A 46 -3.27 -15.11 -0.17
N HIS A 47 -4.29 -14.40 -0.66
CA HIS A 47 -4.15 -13.13 -1.39
C HIS A 47 -5.12 -12.05 -0.88
N GLY A 48 -4.95 -11.66 0.39
CA GLY A 48 -5.85 -10.76 1.09
C GLY A 48 -5.55 -9.25 0.94
N SER A 49 -4.37 -8.87 0.42
CA SER A 49 -3.92 -7.48 0.43
C SER A 49 -3.23 -7.01 -0.86
N ALA A 50 -3.15 -5.71 -1.02
CA ALA A 50 -2.26 -5.03 -1.97
C ALA A 50 -1.34 -4.10 -1.18
N HIS A 51 -0.12 -3.88 -1.67
CA HIS A 51 0.82 -2.98 -1.02
C HIS A 51 1.56 -2.11 -2.01
N LEU A 52 1.85 -0.88 -1.60
CA LEU A 52 2.71 0.05 -2.32
C LEU A 52 3.96 0.33 -1.50
N ARG A 53 5.11 0.16 -2.13
CA ARG A 53 6.42 0.54 -1.60
C ARG A 53 6.87 1.82 -2.28
N TYR A 54 7.34 2.79 -1.52
CA TYR A 54 7.96 4.03 -2.00
C TYR A 54 9.25 4.26 -1.25
N GLY A 55 10.35 4.50 -1.95
CA GLY A 55 11.65 4.62 -1.30
C GLY A 55 12.71 5.30 -2.15
N TYR A 56 13.92 5.30 -1.61
CA TYR A 56 15.12 5.87 -2.21
C TYR A 56 16.25 4.84 -2.12
N ASP A 57 17.14 4.79 -3.11
CA ASP A 57 18.30 3.87 -3.07
C ASP A 57 19.15 4.03 -1.79
N ASN A 58 19.20 5.25 -1.26
CA ASN A 58 19.86 5.59 0.00
C ASN A 58 18.92 6.48 0.82
N GLY A 59 18.03 5.86 1.59
CA GLY A 59 17.05 6.58 2.41
C GLY A 59 15.86 5.70 2.78
N PRO A 60 14.87 6.29 3.47
CA PRO A 60 13.77 5.53 4.03
C PRO A 60 12.89 4.90 2.96
N MET A 61 12.30 3.77 3.31
CA MET A 61 11.23 3.12 2.56
C MET A 61 9.92 3.22 3.34
N TYR A 62 8.85 3.52 2.63
CA TYR A 62 7.49 3.49 3.14
C TYR A 62 6.77 2.31 2.51
N VAL A 63 6.09 1.52 3.33
CA VAL A 63 5.29 0.38 2.88
C VAL A 63 3.86 0.57 3.37
N LEU A 64 2.94 0.76 2.43
CA LEU A 64 1.52 0.90 2.70
C LEU A 64 0.78 -0.34 2.19
N GLU A 65 0.40 -1.20 3.12
CA GLU A 65 -0.43 -2.37 2.86
C GLU A 65 -1.88 -2.08 3.21
N ILE A 66 -2.80 -2.52 2.35
CA ILE A 66 -4.25 -2.46 2.61
C ILE A 66 -4.87 -3.81 2.25
N ASP A 67 -5.64 -4.37 3.19
CA ASP A 67 -6.37 -5.62 2.98
C ASP A 67 -7.80 -5.40 2.46
N ARG A 68 -8.42 -6.47 1.97
CA ARG A 68 -9.80 -6.48 1.43
C ARG A 68 -10.87 -6.01 2.40
N THR A 69 -10.58 -6.00 3.71
CA THR A 69 -11.50 -5.52 4.74
C THR A 69 -11.29 -4.05 5.09
N GLY A 70 -10.32 -3.41 4.44
CA GLY A 70 -9.96 -2.01 4.67
C GLY A 70 -9.06 -1.81 5.88
N HIS A 71 -8.38 -2.85 6.38
CA HIS A 71 -7.28 -2.63 7.32
C HIS A 71 -6.07 -2.14 6.55
N ALA A 72 -5.60 -0.94 6.90
CA ALA A 72 -4.40 -0.35 6.34
C ALA A 72 -3.27 -0.37 7.38
N THR A 73 -2.08 -0.76 6.97
CA THR A 73 -0.85 -0.71 7.78
C THR A 73 0.19 0.14 7.04
N LEU A 74 0.78 1.10 7.75
CA LEU A 74 1.92 1.88 7.28
C LEU A 74 3.15 1.52 8.10
N GLU A 75 4.17 1.04 7.39
CA GLU A 75 5.50 0.77 7.93
C GLU A 75 6.50 1.74 7.31
N VAL A 76 7.52 2.11 8.09
CA VAL A 76 8.62 2.96 7.63
C VAL A 76 9.92 2.29 8.04
N TRP A 77 10.81 2.11 7.09
CA TRP A 77 12.10 1.44 7.23
C TRP A 77 13.22 2.42 6.90
N GLU A 78 14.37 2.31 7.56
CA GLU A 78 15.54 3.16 7.28
C GLU A 78 16.30 2.72 6.02
N ASP A 79 16.11 1.47 5.62
CA ASP A 79 16.74 0.80 4.48
C ASP A 79 15.71 0.06 3.60
N GLN A 80 16.19 -0.53 2.50
CA GLN A 80 15.36 -1.22 1.50
C GLN A 80 15.27 -2.74 1.71
N ASP A 81 16.07 -3.27 2.62
CA ASP A 81 16.19 -4.70 2.94
C ASP A 81 15.32 -5.09 4.14
N TYR A 82 14.56 -4.14 4.70
CA TYR A 82 13.71 -4.32 5.88
C TYR A 82 14.54 -4.68 7.13
N GLU A 83 15.76 -4.14 7.26
CA GLU A 83 16.63 -4.45 8.40
C GLU A 83 16.29 -3.59 9.63
N VAL A 84 15.97 -2.31 9.43
CA VAL A 84 15.75 -1.35 10.51
C VAL A 84 14.40 -0.63 10.36
N GLU A 85 13.47 -0.93 11.27
CA GLU A 85 12.23 -0.15 11.40
C GLU A 85 12.54 1.25 11.91
N ALA A 86 12.14 2.28 11.16
CA ALA A 86 12.28 3.68 11.57
C ALA A 86 11.28 4.05 12.68
N CYS A 87 10.11 3.39 12.69
CA CYS A 87 9.08 3.55 13.73
C CYS A 87 8.14 2.34 13.76
N ALA A 88 7.42 2.17 14.87
CA ALA A 88 6.43 1.09 15.00
C ALA A 88 5.32 1.20 13.93
N PRO A 89 4.85 0.06 13.35
CA PRO A 89 3.80 0.06 12.35
C PRO A 89 2.51 0.74 12.83
N ARG A 90 1.97 1.63 12.00
CA ARG A 90 0.73 2.37 12.27
C ARG A 90 -0.43 1.70 11.53
N LYS A 91 -1.61 1.61 12.15
CA LYS A 91 -2.75 0.83 11.64
C LYS A 91 -4.05 1.62 11.65
N ILE A 92 -4.86 1.45 10.61
CA ILE A 92 -6.23 1.98 10.48
C ILE A 92 -7.15 0.80 10.16
N LYS A 93 -8.31 0.68 10.82
CA LYS A 93 -9.16 -0.52 10.71
C LYS A 93 -10.20 -0.48 9.59
N VAL A 94 -10.52 0.69 9.04
CA VAL A 94 -11.62 0.83 8.07
C VAL A 94 -11.31 1.96 7.09
N VAL A 95 -10.58 1.66 6.01
CA VAL A 95 -10.49 2.55 4.84
C VAL A 95 -11.49 2.10 3.77
N SER A 96 -12.19 3.07 3.17
CA SER A 96 -13.00 2.82 1.98
C SER A 96 -12.11 2.59 0.75
N GLU A 97 -12.68 2.01 -0.32
CA GLU A 97 -11.99 1.86 -1.62
C GLU A 97 -11.38 3.17 -2.11
N GLY A 98 -12.15 4.27 -2.03
CA GLY A 98 -11.69 5.60 -2.43
C GLY A 98 -10.50 6.07 -1.61
N GLN A 99 -10.54 5.89 -0.29
CA GLN A 99 -9.42 6.25 0.60
C GLN A 99 -8.19 5.38 0.34
N ALA A 100 -8.36 4.07 0.15
CA ALA A 100 -7.25 3.17 -0.18
C ALA A 100 -6.53 3.63 -1.45
N THR A 101 -7.32 3.93 -2.48
CA THR A 101 -6.84 4.43 -3.77
C THR A 101 -6.07 5.75 -3.63
N GLU A 102 -6.60 6.68 -2.85
CA GLU A 102 -6.00 7.99 -2.62
C GLU A 102 -4.68 7.88 -1.83
N LEU A 103 -4.64 7.05 -0.80
CA LEU A 103 -3.43 6.82 -0.01
C LEU A 103 -2.30 6.23 -0.87
N TRP A 104 -2.59 5.24 -1.72
CA TRP A 104 -1.60 4.71 -2.66
C TRP A 104 -1.16 5.77 -3.67
N ALA A 105 -2.06 6.58 -4.22
CA ALA A 105 -1.70 7.64 -5.16
C ALA A 105 -0.81 8.72 -4.52
N TRP A 106 -1.11 9.13 -3.29
CA TRP A 106 -0.25 10.03 -2.52
C TRP A 106 1.13 9.43 -2.28
N LEU A 107 1.20 8.16 -1.88
CA LEU A 107 2.47 7.51 -1.65
C LEU A 107 3.28 7.34 -2.94
N ALA A 108 2.66 6.92 -4.04
CA ALA A 108 3.28 6.79 -5.36
C ALA A 108 3.92 8.09 -5.86
N SER A 109 3.29 9.22 -5.53
CA SER A 109 3.74 10.58 -5.87
C SER A 109 4.70 11.21 -4.85
N GLY A 110 5.12 10.45 -3.84
CA GLY A 110 6.05 10.92 -2.81
C GLY A 110 5.44 11.89 -1.78
N GLN A 111 4.11 11.97 -1.69
CA GLN A 111 3.41 12.77 -0.68
C GLN A 111 3.32 12.00 0.65
N THR A 112 4.46 11.53 1.16
CA THR A 112 4.54 10.69 2.38
C THR A 112 3.94 11.38 3.59
N GLU A 113 4.18 12.68 3.76
CA GLU A 113 3.61 13.48 4.87
C GLU A 113 2.07 13.45 4.91
N LYS A 114 1.40 13.42 3.74
CA LYS A 114 -0.07 13.32 3.68
C LYS A 114 -0.56 11.95 4.13
N VAL A 115 0.14 10.89 3.72
CA VAL A 115 -0.15 9.52 4.16
C VAL A 115 0.02 9.43 5.67
N GLU A 116 1.16 9.90 6.20
CA GLU A 116 1.42 9.89 7.64
C GLU A 116 0.39 10.67 8.45
N ALA A 117 -0.06 11.83 7.95
CA ALA A 117 -1.10 12.61 8.62
C ALA A 117 -2.40 11.83 8.78
N VAL A 118 -2.80 11.01 7.79
CA VAL A 118 -3.99 10.14 7.91
C VAL A 118 -3.78 9.10 9.00
N PHE A 119 -2.61 8.46 9.07
CA PHE A 119 -2.33 7.46 10.10
C PHE A 119 -2.26 8.07 11.50
N ASN A 120 -1.63 9.24 11.65
CA ASN A 120 -1.51 9.93 12.94
C ASN A 120 -2.86 10.48 13.45
N ALA A 121 -3.81 10.76 12.57
CA ALA A 121 -5.16 11.20 12.95
C ALA A 121 -6.06 10.04 13.40
N ASN A 122 -5.67 8.79 13.10
CA ASN A 122 -6.46 7.58 13.35
C ASN A 122 -5.77 6.60 14.32
N SER A 123 -4.60 6.96 14.87
CA SER A 123 -3.82 6.21 15.85
C SER A 123 -4.26 6.47 17.29
#